data_AF-A0A6C0UHZ5-F1
#
_entry.id   AF-A0A6C0UHZ5-F1
#
_cell.length_a   1.000
_cell.length_b   1.000
_cell.length_c   1.000
_cell.angle_alpha   90.00
_cell.angle_beta   90.00
_cell.angle_gamma   90.00
#
_symmetry.space_group_name_H-M   'P 1'
#
loop_
_entity.id
_entity.type
_entity.pdbx_description
1 polymer ?
#
loop_
_entity_poly.entity_id
_entity_poly.type
_entity_poly.pdbx_seq_one_letter_code
_entity_poly.pdbx_strand_id
1 'polypeptide(L)'
;MSLPLQLDSVLRLVGGLLQEIPLVAGLAALSAGLSAAAAIVYRWYTRELIPRWLAALFGGSSAALYLNAVGLLRTTTERSTEVFDPATVLLNSTILLAALVAAPVGRSVGDRIATDVFAVAGARSVDAEVSRIVRTVGRVTAVELPEEASEIADIDGYDPVPVDRKAEMAGKRLLFPRRLTREALTDRLVTRIKEDYGIGHVDVELDDAGNVSYLALGRRIAGLGPTIPPGVAAVAVHADPGAGASAGDAVQLWRTDEDGTPERVVGAELRATADDVATVIVDESDAQQLDYEEPYRLVTLPSDPGAEHEFTSLLRSADETMETVPVETGSELVGETLRSLDATVVAVRPSGGAVETIPSRSRELAAGDILFLVARPETIRRIARTATASEGKSAEMDDRGEVAGTDLSDDD
;
A
#
# COMPACT_ATOMS: atom_id res chain seq x y z
N MET A 1 53.45 37.56 -17.51
CA MET A 1 52.59 38.42 -18.34
C MET A 1 51.77 37.52 -19.27
N SER A 2 50.69 36.92 -18.75
CA SER A 2 49.95 35.83 -19.42
C SER A 2 48.44 35.86 -19.14
N LEU A 3 47.97 36.69 -18.20
CA LEU A 3 46.56 36.91 -17.88
C LEU A 3 45.69 37.48 -19.02
N PRO A 4 46.14 38.44 -19.87
CA PRO A 4 45.24 39.01 -20.89
C PRO A 4 44.92 38.03 -22.03
N LEU A 5 45.84 37.10 -22.35
CA LEU A 5 45.62 36.08 -23.38
C LEU A 5 44.62 35.01 -22.93
N GLN A 6 44.61 34.66 -21.64
CA GLN A 6 43.66 33.70 -21.10
C GLN A 6 42.23 34.25 -21.05
N LEU A 7 42.07 35.53 -20.71
CA LEU A 7 40.75 36.16 -20.64
C LEU A 7 40.08 36.24 -22.02
N ASP A 8 40.85 36.55 -23.05
CA ASP A 8 40.37 36.64 -24.44
C ASP A 8 39.97 35.26 -25.00
N SER A 9 40.72 34.21 -24.67
CA SER A 9 40.34 32.82 -24.99
C SER A 9 39.07 32.39 -24.28
N VAL A 10 38.91 32.74 -23.00
CA VAL A 10 37.69 32.42 -22.23
C VAL A 10 36.48 33.18 -22.78
N LEU A 11 36.62 34.47 -23.11
CA LEU A 11 35.54 35.26 -23.70
C LEU A 11 35.10 34.73 -25.07
N ARG A 12 36.03 34.24 -25.89
CA ARG A 12 35.70 33.58 -27.17
C ARG A 12 34.97 32.26 -26.97
N LEU A 13 35.41 31.43 -26.00
CA LEU A 13 34.73 30.18 -25.64
C LEU A 13 33.30 30.43 -25.17
N VAL A 14 33.11 31.41 -24.29
CA VAL A 14 31.78 31.81 -23.79
C VAL A 14 30.91 32.39 -24.91
N GLY A 15 31.49 33.19 -25.80
CA GLY A 15 30.82 33.73 -26.98
C GLY A 15 30.32 32.65 -27.95
N GLY A 16 31.11 31.60 -28.18
CA GLY A 16 30.69 30.45 -28.99
C GLY A 16 29.55 29.67 -28.33
N LEU A 17 29.64 29.44 -27.01
CA LEU A 17 28.58 28.78 -26.23
C LEU A 17 27.24 29.51 -26.28
N LEU A 18 27.26 30.85 -26.26
CA LEU A 18 26.06 31.69 -26.36
C LEU A 18 25.31 31.48 -27.68
N GLN A 19 26.01 31.20 -28.78
CA GLN A 19 25.39 30.92 -30.08
C GLN A 19 24.72 29.54 -30.13
N GLU A 20 25.19 28.60 -29.31
CA GLU A 20 24.71 27.21 -29.25
C GLU A 20 23.64 26.97 -28.18
N ILE A 21 23.22 28.02 -27.45
CA ILE A 21 22.09 27.97 -26.50
C ILE A 21 20.84 27.28 -27.07
N PRO A 22 20.33 27.59 -28.27
CA PRO A 22 19.12 26.94 -28.79
C PRO A 22 19.31 25.43 -28.98
N LEU A 23 20.52 25.01 -29.35
CA LEU A 23 20.85 23.60 -29.51
C LEU A 23 20.88 22.88 -28.17
N VAL A 24 21.61 23.44 -27.20
CA VAL A 24 21.69 22.90 -25.84
C VAL A 24 20.29 22.83 -25.21
N ALA A 25 19.49 23.89 -25.36
CA ALA A 25 18.12 23.94 -24.85
C ALA A 25 17.21 22.91 -25.54
N GLY A 26 17.33 22.74 -26.86
CA GLY A 26 16.57 21.75 -27.63
C GLY A 26 16.88 20.31 -27.21
N LEU A 27 18.17 19.99 -27.02
CA LEU A 27 18.61 18.68 -26.54
C LEU A 27 18.20 18.41 -25.09
N ALA A 28 18.28 19.42 -24.22
CA ALA A 28 17.79 19.33 -22.85
C ALA A 28 16.27 19.09 -22.82
N ALA A 29 15.49 19.80 -23.65
CA ALA A 29 14.05 19.60 -23.78
C ALA A 29 13.70 18.20 -24.30
N LEU A 30 14.44 17.69 -25.29
CA LEU A 30 14.24 16.36 -25.83
C LEU A 30 14.62 15.26 -24.81
N SER A 31 15.70 15.47 -24.04
CA SER A 31 16.08 14.63 -22.91
C SER A 31 14.98 14.56 -21.85
N ALA A 32 14.43 15.72 -21.46
CA ALA A 32 13.30 15.79 -20.55
C ALA A 32 12.06 15.07 -21.13
N GLY A 33 11.76 15.26 -22.42
CA GLY A 33 10.65 14.61 -23.10
C GLY A 33 10.77 13.08 -23.13
N LEU A 34 11.94 12.54 -23.45
CA LEU A 34 12.20 11.10 -23.44
C LEU A 34 12.09 10.52 -22.03
N SER A 35 12.61 11.23 -21.03
CA SER A 35 12.48 10.82 -19.63
C SER A 35 11.02 10.87 -19.16
N ALA A 36 10.24 11.86 -19.61
CA ALA A 36 8.80 11.95 -19.32
C ALA A 36 8.03 10.78 -19.96
N ALA A 37 8.31 10.48 -21.23
CA ALA A 37 7.71 9.36 -21.93
C ALA A 37 8.03 8.02 -21.28
N ALA A 38 9.29 7.79 -20.89
CA ALA A 38 9.71 6.60 -20.17
C ALA A 38 9.00 6.47 -18.82
N ALA A 39 8.86 7.57 -18.06
CA ALA A 39 8.12 7.58 -16.80
C ALA A 39 6.63 7.22 -17.00
N ILE A 40 5.98 7.80 -18.02
CA ILE A 40 4.59 7.50 -18.37
C ILE A 40 4.42 6.02 -18.73
N VAL A 41 5.27 5.48 -19.61
CA VAL A 41 5.18 4.07 -20.06
C VAL A 41 5.49 3.10 -18.93
N TYR A 42 6.53 3.38 -18.13
CA TYR A 42 6.89 2.54 -16.99
C TYR A 42 5.73 2.48 -16.00
N ARG A 43 5.19 3.63 -15.60
CA ARG A 43 4.06 3.68 -14.66
C ARG A 43 2.80 3.05 -15.23
N TRP A 44 2.54 3.17 -16.53
CA TRP A 44 1.41 2.49 -17.17
C TRP A 44 1.53 0.97 -17.09
N TYR A 45 2.75 0.43 -17.20
CA TYR A 45 2.99 -1.02 -17.20
C TYR A 45 3.13 -1.61 -15.79
N THR A 46 3.89 -0.96 -14.91
CA THR A 46 4.24 -1.50 -13.58
C THR A 46 3.40 -0.92 -12.44
N ARG A 47 2.65 0.16 -12.68
CA ARG A 47 1.99 0.98 -11.63
C ARG A 47 2.94 1.56 -10.59
N GLU A 48 4.24 1.54 -10.85
CA GLU A 48 5.29 2.06 -9.95
C GLU A 48 6.01 3.28 -10.54
N LEU A 49 6.75 3.99 -9.69
CA LEU A 49 7.63 5.08 -10.10
C LEU A 49 8.88 4.50 -10.78
N ILE A 50 9.23 5.00 -11.97
CA ILE A 50 10.45 4.57 -12.67
C ILE A 50 11.69 4.78 -11.77
N PRO A 51 12.73 3.94 -11.77
CA PRO A 51 13.95 4.25 -11.02
C PRO A 51 14.66 5.51 -11.58
N ARG A 52 15.31 6.31 -10.73
CA ARG A 52 15.99 7.56 -11.16
C ARG A 52 17.08 7.32 -12.20
N TRP A 53 17.87 6.25 -12.01
CA TRP A 53 18.93 5.87 -12.94
C TRP A 53 18.37 5.49 -14.31
N LEU A 54 17.21 4.82 -14.36
CA LEU A 54 16.59 4.41 -15.62
C LEU A 54 16.02 5.61 -16.39
N ALA A 55 15.38 6.55 -15.69
CA ALA A 55 14.95 7.83 -16.26
C ALA A 55 16.13 8.64 -16.83
N ALA A 56 17.24 8.70 -16.09
CA ALA A 56 18.46 9.35 -16.55
C ALA A 56 19.08 8.65 -17.78
N LEU A 57 18.99 7.32 -17.89
CA LEU A 57 19.44 6.59 -19.08
C LEU A 57 18.61 6.96 -20.32
N PHE A 58 17.27 6.94 -20.23
CA PHE A 58 16.41 7.32 -21.35
C PHE A 58 16.60 8.79 -21.75
N GLY A 59 16.64 9.70 -20.78
CA GLY A 59 16.89 11.11 -21.04
C GLY A 59 18.30 11.36 -21.61
N GLY A 60 19.34 10.75 -21.04
CA GLY A 60 20.72 10.92 -21.49
C GLY A 60 21.01 10.31 -22.85
N SER A 61 20.24 9.30 -23.27
CA SER A 61 20.41 8.62 -24.55
C SER A 61 20.33 9.57 -25.75
N SER A 62 19.55 10.65 -25.67
CA SER A 62 19.44 11.62 -26.76
C SER A 62 20.71 12.42 -26.98
N ALA A 63 21.33 12.90 -25.90
CA ALA A 63 22.61 13.60 -25.96
C ALA A 63 23.69 12.66 -26.47
N ALA A 64 23.72 11.41 -26.01
CA ALA A 64 24.65 10.40 -26.51
C ALA A 64 24.47 10.13 -28.01
N LEU A 65 23.23 9.96 -28.48
CA LEU A 65 22.90 9.77 -29.90
C LEU A 65 23.34 10.95 -30.76
N TYR A 66 23.02 12.17 -30.33
CA TYR A 66 23.41 13.39 -31.06
C TYR A 66 24.93 13.52 -31.15
N LEU A 67 25.63 13.40 -30.01
CA LEU A 67 27.08 13.52 -29.95
C LEU A 67 27.78 12.41 -30.75
N ASN A 68 27.24 11.19 -30.74
CA ASN A 68 27.78 10.09 -31.53
C ASN A 68 27.57 10.32 -33.04
N ALA A 69 26.38 10.76 -33.46
CA ALA A 69 26.07 11.02 -34.87
C ALA A 69 26.91 12.17 -35.44
N VAL A 70 27.02 13.30 -34.72
CA VAL A 70 27.85 14.44 -35.13
C VAL A 70 29.33 14.07 -35.08
N GLY A 71 29.76 13.35 -34.06
CA GLY A 71 31.14 12.86 -33.96
C GLY A 71 31.52 11.99 -35.16
N LEU A 72 30.67 11.04 -35.55
CA LEU A 72 30.90 10.18 -36.70
C LEU A 72 31.00 10.98 -38.01
N LEU A 73 30.15 11.99 -38.21
CA LEU A 73 30.18 12.83 -39.41
C LEU A 73 31.41 13.74 -39.49
N ARG A 74 31.93 14.21 -38.35
CA ARG A 74 33.16 15.02 -38.32
C ARG A 74 34.40 14.17 -38.61
N THR A 75 34.44 12.91 -38.15
CA THR A 75 35.58 12.03 -38.42
C THR A 75 35.80 11.73 -39.91
N THR A 76 34.77 11.83 -40.74
CA THR A 76 34.88 11.65 -42.20
C THR A 76 35.18 12.93 -42.96
N THR A 77 35.03 14.10 -42.33
CA THR A 77 35.10 15.41 -43.00
C THR A 77 36.35 16.21 -42.59
N GLU A 78 36.86 16.05 -41.37
CA GLU A 78 37.92 16.89 -40.78
C GLU A 78 39.21 16.10 -40.50
N ARG A 79 40.39 16.76 -40.57
CA ARG A 79 41.69 16.18 -40.19
C ARG A 79 41.77 16.04 -38.67
N SER A 80 42.25 14.90 -38.18
CA SER A 80 42.15 14.36 -36.81
C SER A 80 42.63 15.24 -35.62
N THR A 81 43.12 16.45 -35.85
CA THR A 81 43.62 17.36 -34.81
C THR A 81 42.56 18.27 -34.17
N GLU A 82 41.34 18.33 -34.71
CA GLU A 82 40.26 19.21 -34.20
C GLU A 82 39.34 18.53 -33.17
N VAL A 83 39.45 17.22 -32.97
CA VAL A 83 38.59 16.45 -32.05
C VAL A 83 38.76 16.87 -30.58
N PHE A 84 39.92 17.42 -30.21
CA PHE A 84 40.22 17.93 -28.87
C PHE A 84 40.23 19.47 -28.78
N ASP A 85 39.60 20.15 -29.74
CA ASP A 85 39.44 21.58 -29.65
C ASP A 85 38.69 21.96 -28.36
N PRO A 86 39.25 22.83 -27.49
CA PRO A 86 38.62 23.19 -26.22
C PRO A 86 37.19 23.69 -26.34
N ALA A 87 36.82 24.35 -27.45
CA ALA A 87 35.45 24.82 -27.66
C ALA A 87 34.48 23.66 -27.94
N THR A 88 34.90 22.68 -28.74
CA THR A 88 34.12 21.47 -28.99
C THR A 88 33.93 20.64 -27.73
N VAL A 89 34.99 20.46 -26.92
CA VAL A 89 34.92 19.73 -25.65
C VAL A 89 33.97 20.42 -24.67
N LEU A 90 34.06 21.75 -24.56
CA LEU A 90 33.22 22.54 -23.68
C LEU A 90 31.74 22.47 -24.09
N LEU A 91 31.44 22.57 -25.39
CA LEU A 91 30.09 22.43 -25.91
C LEU A 91 29.52 21.04 -25.64
N ASN A 92 30.26 19.98 -25.97
CA ASN A 92 29.81 18.60 -25.76
C ASN A 92 29.54 18.30 -24.29
N SER A 93 30.41 18.78 -23.39
CA SER A 93 30.24 18.65 -21.94
C SER A 93 29.00 19.41 -21.45
N THR A 94 28.74 20.60 -22.00
CA THR A 94 27.56 21.40 -21.67
C THR A 94 26.27 20.72 -22.12
N ILE A 95 26.25 20.14 -23.34
CA ILE A 95 25.11 19.35 -23.84
C ILE A 95 24.83 18.16 -22.91
N LEU A 96 25.87 17.43 -22.53
CA LEU A 96 25.75 16.25 -21.66
C LEU A 96 25.22 16.63 -20.27
N LEU A 97 25.77 17.69 -19.68
CA LEU A 97 25.36 18.20 -18.38
C LEU A 97 23.91 18.72 -18.42
N ALA A 98 23.55 19.48 -19.46
CA ALA A 98 22.20 20.00 -19.62
C ALA A 98 21.17 18.88 -19.77
N ALA A 99 21.46 17.84 -20.56
CA ALA A 99 20.60 16.66 -20.68
C ALA A 99 20.46 15.90 -19.35
N LEU A 100 21.58 15.70 -18.62
CA LEU A 100 21.56 15.02 -17.32
C LEU A 100 20.73 15.77 -16.28
N VAL A 101 20.79 17.10 -16.27
CA VAL A 101 20.00 17.96 -15.36
C VAL A 101 18.53 18.02 -15.79
N ALA A 102 18.25 17.97 -17.10
CA ALA A 102 16.88 18.05 -17.62
C ALA A 102 16.09 16.74 -17.45
N ALA A 103 16.76 15.58 -17.47
CA ALA A 103 16.09 14.28 -17.33
C ALA A 103 15.26 14.13 -16.03
N PRO A 104 15.77 14.49 -14.82
CA PRO A 104 14.96 14.49 -13.59
C PRO A 104 13.72 15.39 -13.68
N VAL A 105 13.83 16.54 -14.34
CA VAL A 105 12.69 17.44 -14.56
C VAL A 105 11.65 16.76 -15.44
N GLY A 106 12.07 16.19 -16.56
CA GLY A 106 11.22 15.41 -17.46
C GLY A 106 10.49 14.27 -16.77
N ARG A 107 11.21 13.50 -15.95
CA ARG A 107 10.63 12.44 -15.12
C ARG A 107 9.52 12.97 -14.21
N SER A 108 9.76 14.06 -13.47
CA SER A 108 8.75 14.64 -12.57
C SER A 108 7.50 15.14 -13.31
N VAL A 109 7.68 15.66 -14.53
CA VAL A 109 6.57 16.08 -15.40
C VAL A 109 5.81 14.87 -15.93
N GLY A 110 6.51 13.82 -16.36
CA GLY A 110 5.90 12.56 -16.80
C GLY A 110 5.12 11.86 -15.68
N ASP A 111 5.65 11.85 -14.46
CA ASP A 111 4.99 11.30 -13.27
C ASP A 111 3.65 12.03 -13.00
N ARG A 112 3.60 13.37 -13.14
CA ARG A 112 2.37 14.17 -13.00
C ARG A 112 1.38 13.93 -14.14
N ILE A 113 1.86 13.93 -15.39
CA ILE A 113 1.02 13.69 -16.57
C ILE A 113 0.41 12.29 -16.52
N ALA A 114 1.15 11.28 -16.07
CA ALA A 114 0.60 9.94 -15.88
C ALA A 114 -0.56 9.95 -14.87
N THR A 115 -0.46 10.68 -13.75
CA THR A 115 -1.56 10.81 -12.78
C THR A 115 -2.77 11.58 -13.33
N ASP A 116 -2.55 12.62 -14.14
CA ASP A 116 -3.62 13.51 -14.61
C ASP A 116 -4.31 13.00 -15.89
N VAL A 117 -3.57 12.38 -16.81
CA VAL A 117 -4.10 11.94 -18.10
C VAL A 117 -4.69 10.54 -18.02
N PHE A 118 -4.21 9.63 -17.18
CA PHE A 118 -4.87 8.33 -17.01
C PHE A 118 -6.22 8.43 -16.29
N ALA A 119 -6.45 9.49 -15.50
CA ALA A 119 -7.77 9.82 -14.97
C ALA A 119 -8.80 10.22 -16.03
N VAL A 120 -8.35 10.63 -17.24
CA VAL A 120 -9.21 11.07 -18.35
C VAL A 120 -9.18 10.08 -19.53
N ALA A 121 -8.07 9.37 -19.76
CA ALA A 121 -7.83 8.51 -20.91
C ALA A 121 -8.25 7.04 -20.71
N GLY A 122 -8.70 6.66 -19.52
CA GLY A 122 -9.39 5.37 -19.30
C GLY A 122 -10.68 5.23 -20.11
N ALA A 123 -11.21 6.33 -20.64
CA ALA A 123 -12.26 6.32 -21.64
C ALA A 123 -11.67 6.26 -23.07
N ARG A 124 -11.28 5.06 -23.51
CA ARG A 124 -11.20 4.79 -24.96
C ARG A 124 -12.62 4.70 -25.54
N SER A 125 -13.18 5.88 -25.82
CA SER A 125 -13.88 6.12 -27.07
C SER A 125 -13.38 7.46 -27.58
N VAL A 126 -12.34 7.41 -28.42
CA VAL A 126 -11.95 8.52 -29.28
C VAL A 126 -13.11 8.69 -30.26
N ASP A 127 -14.01 9.61 -29.96
CA ASP A 127 -14.81 10.24 -30.99
C ASP A 127 -15.00 11.73 -30.67
N ALA A 128 -14.66 12.53 -31.68
CA ALA A 128 -14.88 13.96 -31.86
C ALA A 128 -15.22 14.83 -30.62
N GLU A 129 -14.26 15.64 -30.15
CA GLU A 129 -14.42 17.11 -30.06
C GLU A 129 -13.20 17.74 -29.37
N VAL A 130 -12.20 18.09 -30.19
CA VAL A 130 -11.22 19.12 -29.88
C VAL A 130 -11.93 20.49 -29.95
N SER A 131 -12.82 20.79 -29.00
CA SER A 131 -13.42 22.13 -28.85
C SER A 131 -14.18 22.38 -27.53
N ARG A 132 -13.79 21.71 -26.43
CA ARG A 132 -14.40 21.99 -25.11
C ARG A 132 -13.43 22.03 -23.94
N ILE A 133 -12.18 22.36 -24.22
CA ILE A 133 -11.37 23.10 -23.27
C ILE A 133 -12.00 24.49 -23.23
N VAL A 134 -12.37 24.99 -22.04
CA VAL A 134 -13.23 26.16 -21.80
C VAL A 134 -14.74 25.86 -21.79
N ARG A 135 -15.22 25.17 -20.74
CA ARG A 135 -16.39 25.53 -19.89
C ARG A 135 -16.82 24.35 -18.98
N THR A 136 -15.99 24.01 -17.99
CA THR A 136 -16.32 22.94 -17.02
C THR A 136 -16.04 23.36 -15.58
N VAL A 137 -16.42 24.58 -15.19
CA VAL A 137 -16.32 25.02 -13.78
C VAL A 137 -17.63 24.76 -13.01
N GLY A 138 -18.65 24.18 -13.65
CA GLY A 138 -19.95 23.91 -13.02
C GLY A 138 -20.40 22.43 -13.02
N ARG A 139 -19.54 21.50 -13.43
CA ARG A 139 -19.92 20.08 -13.62
C ARG A 139 -19.16 19.09 -12.75
N VAL A 140 -18.54 19.55 -11.67
CA VAL A 140 -17.79 18.71 -10.73
C VAL A 140 -18.48 18.65 -9.36
N THR A 141 -18.39 17.50 -8.71
CA THR A 141 -18.71 17.30 -7.29
C THR A 141 -17.38 17.31 -6.54
N ALA A 142 -17.26 18.12 -5.49
CA ALA A 142 -16.08 18.11 -4.63
C ALA A 142 -16.36 17.20 -3.44
N VAL A 143 -15.42 16.32 -3.12
CA VAL A 143 -15.40 15.55 -1.86
C VAL A 143 -14.25 16.11 -1.03
N GLU A 144 -14.54 16.56 0.18
CA GLU A 144 -13.55 17.05 1.13
C GLU A 144 -13.07 15.88 2.00
N LEU A 145 -11.75 15.75 2.13
CA LEU A 145 -11.13 14.81 3.06
C LEU A 145 -11.14 15.40 4.48
N PRO A 146 -11.07 14.58 5.54
CA PRO A 146 -11.03 15.03 6.93
C PRO A 146 -10.00 16.15 7.16
N GLU A 147 -10.34 17.14 7.99
CA GLU A 147 -9.53 18.37 8.12
C GLU A 147 -8.19 18.11 8.79
N GLU A 148 -8.15 17.13 9.70
CA GLU A 148 -6.95 16.78 10.45
C GLU A 148 -6.45 15.37 10.10
N ALA A 149 -5.13 15.20 10.13
CA ALA A 149 -4.51 13.89 9.91
C ALA A 149 -4.86 12.86 11.00
N SER A 150 -5.22 13.33 12.20
CA SER A 150 -5.70 12.54 13.35
C SER A 150 -7.05 11.88 13.10
N GLU A 151 -7.88 12.46 12.23
CA GLU A 151 -9.20 11.91 11.85
C GLU A 151 -9.09 10.79 10.80
N ILE A 152 -7.92 10.65 10.18
CA ILE A 152 -7.64 9.59 9.21
C ILE A 152 -7.09 8.37 9.96
N ALA A 153 -7.93 7.37 10.16
CA ALA A 153 -7.59 6.15 10.88
C ALA A 153 -6.61 5.25 10.08
N ASP A 154 -6.02 4.26 10.75
CA ASP A 154 -5.35 3.13 10.09
C ASP A 154 -6.33 1.94 10.01
N ILE A 155 -6.22 1.14 8.96
CA ILE A 155 -7.06 -0.05 8.81
C ILE A 155 -6.50 -1.17 9.69
N ASP A 156 -7.38 -1.78 10.49
CA ASP A 156 -7.02 -2.92 11.33
C ASP A 156 -6.50 -4.09 10.50
N GLY A 157 -5.39 -4.68 10.95
CA GLY A 157 -4.71 -5.72 10.20
C GLY A 157 -3.94 -5.22 8.96
N TYR A 158 -3.71 -3.91 8.82
CA TYR A 158 -2.83 -3.31 7.80
C TYR A 158 -1.68 -2.51 8.44
N ASP A 159 -0.54 -2.46 7.73
CA ASP A 159 0.60 -1.62 8.10
C ASP A 159 0.16 -0.14 8.09
N PRO A 160 0.43 0.60 9.18
CA PRO A 160 -0.04 1.97 9.31
C PRO A 160 0.61 2.91 8.29
N VAL A 161 -0.13 3.93 7.89
CA VAL A 161 0.35 4.96 6.96
C VAL A 161 1.08 6.07 7.75
N PRO A 162 2.30 6.48 7.35
CA PRO A 162 3.03 7.55 8.01
C PRO A 162 2.21 8.84 8.15
N VAL A 163 2.29 9.48 9.31
CA VAL A 163 1.51 10.68 9.64
C VAL A 163 1.74 11.81 8.62
N ASP A 164 2.95 11.95 8.09
CA ASP A 164 3.26 12.95 7.05
C ASP A 164 2.40 12.77 5.78
N ARG A 165 2.07 11.52 5.42
CA ARG A 165 1.18 11.23 4.27
C ARG A 165 -0.26 11.55 4.58
N LYS A 166 -0.73 11.24 5.79
CA LYS A 166 -2.08 11.63 6.26
C LYS A 166 -2.21 13.15 6.29
N ALA A 167 -1.18 13.87 6.72
CA ALA A 167 -1.13 15.33 6.72
C ALA A 167 -1.14 15.95 5.31
N GLU A 168 -0.55 15.28 4.31
CA GLU A 168 -0.61 15.71 2.90
C GLU A 168 -2.04 15.65 2.34
N MET A 169 -2.85 14.69 2.83
CA MET A 169 -4.24 14.46 2.44
C MET A 169 -5.24 15.33 3.21
N ALA A 170 -4.95 15.65 4.47
CA ALA A 170 -5.86 16.36 5.37
C ALA A 170 -6.34 17.70 4.76
N GLY A 171 -7.65 17.93 4.82
CA GLY A 171 -8.32 19.13 4.30
C GLY A 171 -8.29 19.29 2.77
N LYS A 172 -7.83 18.28 2.01
CA LYS A 172 -7.81 18.35 0.54
C LYS A 172 -9.20 18.12 -0.03
N ARG A 173 -9.50 18.83 -1.12
CA ARG A 173 -10.73 18.63 -1.91
C ARG A 173 -10.40 17.91 -3.20
N LEU A 174 -11.03 16.76 -3.40
CA LEU A 174 -10.91 15.96 -4.61
C LEU A 174 -12.14 16.21 -5.50
N LEU A 175 -11.90 16.47 -6.79
CA LEU A 175 -12.94 16.83 -7.74
C LEU A 175 -13.32 15.64 -8.62
N PHE A 176 -14.59 15.29 -8.63
CA PHE A 176 -15.14 14.19 -9.41
C PHE A 176 -16.20 14.69 -10.41
N PRO A 177 -16.47 13.95 -11.50
CA PRO A 177 -17.59 14.25 -12.39
C PRO A 177 -18.94 14.27 -11.64
N ARG A 178 -19.85 15.17 -11.99
CA ARG A 178 -21.23 15.16 -11.47
C ARG A 178 -22.03 13.96 -11.99
N ARG A 179 -23.04 13.53 -11.23
CA ARG A 179 -23.98 12.42 -11.52
C ARG A 179 -23.39 11.01 -11.37
N LEU A 180 -22.45 10.82 -10.45
CA LEU A 180 -22.06 9.48 -10.03
C LEU A 180 -23.06 8.94 -9.01
N THR A 181 -23.33 7.64 -9.06
CA THR A 181 -23.96 6.93 -7.93
C THR A 181 -23.02 6.95 -6.73
N ARG A 182 -23.52 6.71 -5.52
CA ARG A 182 -22.66 6.66 -4.32
C ARG A 182 -21.53 5.66 -4.49
N GLU A 183 -21.83 4.42 -4.89
CA GLU A 183 -20.83 3.37 -5.15
C GLU A 183 -19.78 3.83 -6.17
N ALA A 184 -20.20 4.41 -7.30
CA ALA A 184 -19.26 4.88 -8.32
C ALA A 184 -18.42 6.07 -7.83
N LEU A 185 -18.94 6.92 -6.95
CA LEU A 185 -18.19 8.00 -6.31
C LEU A 185 -17.16 7.44 -5.32
N THR A 186 -17.57 6.49 -4.48
CA THR A 186 -16.70 5.77 -3.54
C THR A 186 -15.56 5.06 -4.27
N ASP A 187 -15.84 4.26 -5.30
CA ASP A 187 -14.83 3.54 -6.08
C ASP A 187 -13.82 4.50 -6.72
N ARG A 188 -14.31 5.64 -7.23
CA ARG A 188 -13.47 6.69 -7.83
C ARG A 188 -12.62 7.37 -6.77
N LEU A 189 -13.17 7.64 -5.59
CA LEU A 189 -12.47 8.25 -4.47
C LEU A 189 -11.35 7.33 -3.95
N VAL A 190 -11.66 6.05 -3.72
CA VAL A 190 -10.70 5.01 -3.34
C VAL A 190 -9.56 4.95 -4.35
N THR A 191 -9.91 4.81 -5.64
CA THR A 191 -8.92 4.75 -6.72
C THR A 191 -8.03 5.98 -6.72
N ARG A 192 -8.62 7.18 -6.62
CA ARG A 192 -7.89 8.44 -6.63
C ARG A 192 -6.94 8.56 -5.43
N ILE A 193 -7.37 8.16 -4.23
CA ILE A 193 -6.53 8.18 -3.04
C ILE A 193 -5.35 7.21 -3.19
N LYS A 194 -5.60 5.98 -3.67
CA LYS A 194 -4.55 4.98 -3.95
C LYS A 194 -3.52 5.53 -4.95
N GLU A 195 -3.98 6.15 -6.04
CA GLU A 195 -3.11 6.64 -7.13
C GLU A 195 -2.35 7.94 -6.81
N ASP A 196 -3.01 8.91 -6.19
CA ASP A 196 -2.43 10.23 -5.91
C ASP A 196 -1.44 10.19 -4.74
N TYR A 197 -1.74 9.40 -3.71
CA TYR A 197 -0.97 9.37 -2.45
C TYR A 197 -0.17 8.07 -2.26
N GLY A 198 -0.28 7.10 -3.18
CA GLY A 198 0.46 5.84 -3.11
C GLY A 198 0.04 4.96 -1.94
N ILE A 199 -1.24 4.98 -1.59
CA ILE A 199 -1.82 4.17 -0.52
C ILE A 199 -2.16 2.78 -1.06
N GLY A 200 -1.90 1.72 -0.29
CA GLY A 200 -2.19 0.35 -0.71
C GLY A 200 -3.67 0.00 -0.59
N HIS A 201 -4.27 0.30 0.57
CA HIS A 201 -5.66 0.02 0.88
C HIS A 201 -6.35 1.25 1.47
N VAL A 202 -7.60 1.48 1.09
CA VAL A 202 -8.39 2.64 1.49
C VAL A 202 -9.79 2.13 1.82
N ASP A 203 -10.22 2.34 3.05
CA ASP A 203 -11.60 2.13 3.49
C ASP A 203 -12.24 3.50 3.69
N VAL A 204 -13.30 3.79 2.94
CA VAL A 204 -13.98 5.08 2.96
C VAL A 204 -15.49 4.89 2.97
N GLU A 205 -16.15 5.64 3.85
CA GLU A 205 -17.61 5.69 3.94
C GLU A 205 -18.07 7.11 3.63
N LEU A 206 -19.10 7.23 2.78
CA LEU A 206 -19.69 8.51 2.39
C LEU A 206 -21.11 8.61 2.97
N ASP A 207 -21.46 9.79 3.49
CA ASP A 207 -22.79 10.08 4.00
C ASP A 207 -23.84 10.32 2.88
N ASP A 208 -25.07 10.66 3.27
CA ASP A 208 -26.17 11.00 2.35
C ASP A 208 -25.95 12.29 1.54
N ALA A 209 -25.06 13.16 1.99
CA ALA A 209 -24.66 14.38 1.29
C ALA A 209 -23.44 14.16 0.38
N GLY A 210 -22.75 13.02 0.48
CA GLY A 210 -21.53 12.70 -0.25
C GLY A 210 -20.24 13.19 0.43
N ASN A 211 -20.29 13.55 1.71
CA ASN A 211 -19.11 13.86 2.51
C ASN A 211 -18.50 12.58 3.10
N VAL A 212 -17.21 12.62 3.40
CA VAL A 212 -16.50 11.52 4.04
C VAL A 212 -16.92 11.43 5.51
N SER A 213 -17.63 10.38 5.89
CA SER A 213 -18.00 10.11 7.29
C SER A 213 -16.97 9.24 8.01
N TYR A 214 -16.19 8.45 7.25
CA TYR A 214 -15.09 7.65 7.77
C TYR A 214 -14.02 7.47 6.69
N LEU A 215 -12.75 7.56 7.10
CA LEU A 215 -11.60 7.27 6.24
C LEU A 215 -10.51 6.56 7.04
N ALA A 216 -10.15 5.36 6.61
CA ALA A 216 -9.01 4.61 7.10
C ALA A 216 -8.09 4.19 5.96
N LEU A 217 -6.77 4.19 6.22
CA LEU A 217 -5.75 3.87 5.22
C LEU A 217 -4.86 2.72 5.68
N GLY A 218 -4.36 1.94 4.74
CA GLY A 218 -3.39 0.87 4.99
C GLY A 218 -2.33 0.81 3.88
N ARG A 219 -1.08 0.49 4.23
CA ARG A 219 -0.01 0.35 3.22
C ARG A 219 -0.02 -1.03 2.57
N ARG A 220 -0.12 -2.06 3.39
CA ARG A 220 -0.17 -3.50 3.03
C ARG A 220 -0.80 -4.22 4.22
N ILE A 221 -1.31 -5.43 4.05
CA ILE A 221 -1.79 -6.22 5.19
C ILE A 221 -0.63 -6.33 6.21
N ALA A 222 -0.88 -5.93 7.45
CA ALA A 222 0.09 -5.95 8.54
C ALA A 222 0.41 -7.40 8.86
N GLY A 223 1.68 -7.62 9.20
CA GLY A 223 2.20 -8.93 9.51
C GLY A 223 1.44 -9.65 10.62
N LEU A 224 1.56 -10.98 10.59
CA LEU A 224 1.35 -11.99 11.63
C LEU A 224 0.03 -11.96 12.44
N GLY A 225 -0.35 -10.85 13.10
CA GLY A 225 -1.51 -10.75 14.01
C GLY A 225 -2.83 -11.29 13.47
N PRO A 226 -3.26 -10.94 12.24
CA PRO A 226 -4.50 -11.49 11.64
C PRO A 226 -4.38 -12.98 11.23
N THR A 227 -3.16 -13.51 11.17
CA THR A 227 -2.85 -14.87 10.67
C THR A 227 -2.34 -15.81 11.77
N ILE A 228 -2.37 -15.38 13.02
CA ILE A 228 -1.97 -16.15 14.20
C ILE A 228 -3.26 -16.53 14.94
N PRO A 229 -3.64 -17.82 14.95
CA PRO A 229 -4.74 -18.32 15.77
C PRO A 229 -4.52 -18.01 17.27
N PRO A 230 -5.58 -17.95 18.10
CA PRO A 230 -5.40 -17.88 19.54
C PRO A 230 -4.64 -19.12 20.08
N GLY A 231 -3.72 -18.91 21.02
CA GLY A 231 -2.91 -19.97 21.65
C GLY A 231 -1.55 -20.25 20.99
N VAL A 232 -1.21 -19.50 19.93
CA VAL A 232 0.13 -19.55 19.32
C VAL A 232 0.81 -18.18 19.37
N ALA A 233 2.13 -18.18 19.44
CA ALA A 233 2.98 -16.99 19.49
C ALA A 233 3.97 -16.97 18.32
N ALA A 234 4.23 -15.78 17.78
CA ALA A 234 5.34 -15.58 16.86
C ALA A 234 6.58 -15.13 17.62
N VAL A 235 7.66 -15.89 17.45
CA VAL A 235 8.95 -15.65 18.12
C VAL A 235 10.02 -15.46 17.05
N ALA A 236 10.83 -14.41 17.22
CA ALA A 236 12.04 -14.21 16.43
C ALA A 236 13.21 -14.89 17.16
N VAL A 237 13.94 -15.75 16.46
CA VAL A 237 15.08 -16.48 17.00
C VAL A 237 16.28 -16.38 16.06
N HIS A 238 17.48 -16.42 16.60
CA HIS A 238 18.67 -16.64 15.79
C HIS A 238 18.69 -18.10 15.31
N ALA A 239 18.68 -18.30 14.00
CA ALA A 239 18.69 -19.63 13.42
C ALA A 239 19.38 -19.67 12.05
N ASP A 240 19.72 -20.88 11.60
CA ASP A 240 20.27 -21.14 10.26
C ASP A 240 19.20 -21.76 9.34
N PRO A 241 18.28 -20.94 8.75
CA PRO A 241 17.29 -21.45 7.82
C PRO A 241 17.97 -21.93 6.54
N GLY A 242 17.67 -23.16 6.12
CA GLY A 242 18.16 -23.68 4.84
C GLY A 242 17.72 -22.80 3.66
N ALA A 243 18.52 -22.71 2.60
CA ALA A 243 18.26 -21.84 1.45
C ALA A 243 16.94 -22.13 0.69
N GLY A 244 16.31 -23.29 0.94
CA GLY A 244 15.00 -23.65 0.40
C GLY A 244 13.84 -23.50 1.38
N ALA A 245 14.10 -23.02 2.60
CA ALA A 245 13.07 -22.84 3.61
C ALA A 245 12.22 -21.60 3.27
N SER A 246 10.91 -21.80 3.23
CA SER A 246 9.92 -20.78 2.90
C SER A 246 8.99 -20.55 4.08
N ALA A 247 8.32 -19.40 4.07
CA ALA A 247 7.16 -19.21 4.93
C ALA A 247 6.17 -20.37 4.72
N GLY A 248 5.58 -20.88 5.80
CA GLY A 248 4.64 -22.01 5.86
C GLY A 248 5.29 -23.38 6.05
N ASP A 249 6.61 -23.49 5.98
CA ASP A 249 7.28 -24.77 6.17
C ASP A 249 7.16 -25.22 7.63
N ALA A 250 6.79 -26.49 7.84
CA ALA A 250 6.95 -27.11 9.15
C ALA A 250 8.44 -27.28 9.44
N VAL A 251 8.91 -26.72 10.54
CA VAL A 251 10.31 -26.73 10.94
C VAL A 251 10.48 -27.28 12.35
N GLN A 252 11.69 -27.75 12.64
CA GLN A 252 12.10 -28.06 14.01
C GLN A 252 13.30 -27.20 14.38
N LEU A 253 13.26 -26.65 15.60
CA LEU A 253 14.39 -25.95 16.18
C LEU A 253 15.17 -26.91 17.07
N TRP A 254 16.46 -27.01 16.79
CA TRP A 254 17.39 -27.86 17.51
C TRP A 254 18.48 -27.00 18.16
N ARG A 255 18.78 -27.29 19.42
CA ARG A 255 19.92 -26.71 20.14
C ARG A 255 21.02 -27.76 20.22
N THR A 256 22.27 -27.33 20.29
CA THR A 256 23.38 -28.22 20.66
C THR A 256 23.71 -27.98 22.12
N ASP A 257 23.60 -29.02 22.94
CA ASP A 257 23.94 -28.94 24.37
C ASP A 257 25.47 -28.84 24.59
N GLU A 258 25.92 -28.55 25.81
CA GLU A 258 27.33 -28.39 26.17
C GLU A 258 28.19 -29.61 25.80
N ASP A 259 27.59 -30.81 25.85
CA ASP A 259 28.21 -32.09 25.47
C ASP A 259 28.22 -32.35 23.94
N GLY A 260 27.75 -31.40 23.13
CA GLY A 260 27.70 -31.50 21.67
C GLY A 260 26.56 -32.36 21.13
N THR A 261 25.63 -32.78 21.99
CA THR A 261 24.47 -33.60 21.58
C THR A 261 23.36 -32.71 21.05
N PRO A 262 22.80 -32.98 19.85
CA PRO A 262 21.68 -32.22 19.33
C PRO A 262 20.40 -32.59 20.08
N GLU A 263 19.74 -31.58 20.65
CA GLU A 263 18.45 -31.70 21.33
C GLU A 263 17.39 -30.93 20.55
N ARG A 264 16.22 -31.56 20.35
CA ARG A 264 15.08 -30.89 19.75
C ARG A 264 14.38 -30.05 20.83
N VAL A 265 14.24 -28.76 20.57
CA VAL A 265 13.57 -27.82 21.48
C VAL A 265 12.07 -27.79 21.17
N VAL A 266 11.70 -27.38 19.96
CA VAL A 266 10.29 -27.19 19.58
C VAL A 266 10.04 -27.51 18.10
N GLY A 267 8.80 -27.88 17.77
CA GLY A 267 8.31 -27.89 16.40
C GLY A 267 7.56 -26.58 16.11
N ALA A 268 7.84 -25.96 14.97
CA ALA A 268 7.31 -24.64 14.65
C ALA A 268 6.92 -24.55 13.16
N GLU A 269 6.26 -23.45 12.79
CA GLU A 269 6.04 -23.08 11.40
C GLU A 269 6.93 -21.88 11.06
N LEU A 270 7.73 -21.97 10.00
CA LEU A 270 8.55 -20.84 9.56
C LEU A 270 7.65 -19.77 8.94
N ARG A 271 7.81 -18.51 9.32
CA ARG A 271 7.03 -17.39 8.75
C ARG A 271 7.84 -16.40 7.94
N ALA A 272 9.06 -16.13 8.36
CA ALA A 272 9.95 -15.23 7.66
C ALA A 272 11.39 -15.54 8.04
N THR A 273 12.31 -15.17 7.14
CA THR A 273 13.76 -15.23 7.38
C THR A 273 14.37 -13.89 6.98
N ALA A 274 15.29 -13.41 7.80
CA ALA A 274 16.09 -12.22 7.54
C ALA A 274 17.51 -12.50 8.06
N ASP A 275 18.45 -12.71 7.15
CA ASP A 275 19.82 -13.13 7.46
C ASP A 275 19.85 -14.38 8.37
N ASP A 276 20.36 -14.25 9.59
CA ASP A 276 20.45 -15.29 10.62
C ASP A 276 19.29 -15.28 11.62
N VAL A 277 18.22 -14.52 11.33
CA VAL A 277 17.02 -14.47 12.16
C VAL A 277 15.86 -15.14 11.44
N ALA A 278 15.25 -16.11 12.10
CA ALA A 278 14.02 -16.75 11.66
C ALA A 278 12.86 -16.33 12.55
N THR A 279 11.74 -15.91 11.95
CA THR A 279 10.48 -15.74 12.66
C THR A 279 9.68 -17.02 12.53
N VAL A 280 9.37 -17.65 13.66
CA VAL A 280 8.64 -18.91 13.73
C VAL A 280 7.36 -18.76 14.53
N ILE A 281 6.33 -19.52 14.18
CA ILE A 281 5.12 -19.66 14.98
C ILE A 281 5.19 -20.95 15.77
N VAL A 282 4.96 -20.81 17.07
CA VAL A 282 4.98 -21.89 18.06
C VAL A 282 3.74 -21.81 18.93
N ASP A 283 3.41 -22.90 19.61
CA ASP A 283 2.45 -22.86 20.71
C ASP A 283 2.93 -21.89 21.80
N GLU A 284 2.00 -21.17 22.44
CA GLU A 284 2.33 -20.21 23.50
C GLU A 284 3.07 -20.87 24.68
N SER A 285 2.76 -22.15 24.97
CA SER A 285 3.47 -22.90 26.01
C SER A 285 4.90 -23.27 25.62
N ASP A 286 5.16 -23.46 24.33
CA ASP A 286 6.48 -23.77 23.80
C ASP A 286 7.33 -22.52 23.55
N ALA A 287 6.71 -21.35 23.38
CA ALA A 287 7.41 -20.08 23.19
C ALA A 287 8.39 -19.76 24.33
N GLN A 288 8.07 -20.17 25.56
CA GLN A 288 8.92 -19.96 26.74
C GLN A 288 10.21 -20.78 26.72
N GLN A 289 10.31 -21.79 25.85
CA GLN A 289 11.51 -22.63 25.70
C GLN A 289 12.52 -22.02 24.72
N LEU A 290 12.11 -21.00 23.96
CA LEU A 290 12.95 -20.28 23.00
C LEU A 290 13.61 -19.07 23.65
N ASP A 291 14.92 -18.95 23.48
CA ASP A 291 15.72 -17.81 23.87
C ASP A 291 16.15 -17.04 22.61
N TYR A 292 15.96 -15.72 22.61
CA TYR A 292 16.31 -14.88 21.47
C TYR A 292 17.82 -14.67 21.33
N GLU A 293 18.62 -14.88 22.39
CA GLU A 293 20.09 -14.70 22.33
C GLU A 293 20.82 -15.95 21.82
N GLU A 294 20.16 -17.11 21.79
CA GLU A 294 20.79 -18.37 21.44
C GLU A 294 20.58 -18.76 19.96
N PRO A 295 21.61 -19.33 19.30
CA PRO A 295 21.49 -19.82 17.94
C PRO A 295 20.87 -21.23 17.90
N TYR A 296 19.85 -21.39 17.08
CA TYR A 296 19.21 -22.68 16.79
C TYR A 296 19.53 -23.21 15.41
N ARG A 297 19.65 -24.53 15.29
CA ARG A 297 19.66 -25.21 14.00
C ARG A 297 18.23 -25.47 13.54
N LEU A 298 17.86 -24.90 12.41
CA LEU A 298 16.52 -25.03 11.84
C LEU A 298 16.48 -26.15 10.81
N VAL A 299 15.60 -27.12 11.02
CA VAL A 299 15.42 -28.28 10.14
C VAL A 299 14.03 -28.21 9.52
N THR A 300 13.96 -27.96 8.21
CA THR A 300 12.71 -28.02 7.44
C THR A 300 12.27 -29.47 7.28
N LEU A 301 11.03 -29.75 7.69
CA LEU A 301 10.40 -31.04 7.51
C LEU A 301 9.77 -31.10 6.10
N PRO A 302 9.79 -32.25 5.44
CA PRO A 302 8.99 -32.46 4.25
C PRO A 302 7.51 -32.47 4.63
N SER A 303 6.84 -31.35 4.43
CA SER A 303 5.40 -31.18 4.58
C SER A 303 4.83 -30.58 3.30
N ASP A 304 3.69 -31.08 2.85
CA ASP A 304 2.84 -30.35 1.91
C ASP A 304 2.47 -29.03 2.62
N PRO A 305 2.69 -27.83 2.03
CA PRO A 305 2.18 -26.60 2.63
C PRO A 305 0.67 -26.81 2.84
N GLY A 306 0.23 -26.87 4.09
CA GLY A 306 -1.16 -27.19 4.42
C GLY A 306 -2.14 -26.29 3.67
N ALA A 307 -3.38 -26.74 3.50
CA ALA A 307 -4.42 -25.97 2.81
C ALA A 307 -4.59 -24.55 3.38
N GLU A 308 -4.25 -24.36 4.65
CA GLU A 308 -4.18 -23.10 5.38
C GLU A 308 -3.22 -22.10 4.74
N HIS A 309 -2.10 -22.57 4.17
CA HIS A 309 -1.06 -21.74 3.60
C HIS A 309 -1.34 -21.33 2.15
N GLU A 310 -1.92 -22.25 1.36
CA GLU A 310 -2.49 -21.89 0.05
C GLU A 310 -3.60 -20.85 0.23
N PHE A 311 -4.47 -21.05 1.22
CA PHE A 311 -5.54 -20.11 1.56
C PHE A 311 -5.01 -18.74 2.01
N THR A 312 -4.01 -18.72 2.90
CA THR A 312 -3.39 -17.47 3.37
C THR A 312 -2.68 -16.73 2.24
N SER A 313 -2.04 -17.46 1.32
CA SER A 313 -1.39 -16.87 0.14
C SER A 313 -2.41 -16.26 -0.82
N LEU A 314 -3.56 -16.92 -1.01
CA LEU A 314 -4.68 -16.37 -1.78
C LEU A 314 -5.23 -15.09 -1.14
N LEU A 315 -5.47 -15.08 0.17
CA LEU A 315 -5.92 -13.88 0.89
C LEU A 315 -4.93 -12.72 0.80
N ARG A 316 -3.62 -12.99 0.87
CA ARG A 316 -2.59 -11.93 0.75
C ARG A 316 -2.57 -11.26 -0.64
N SER A 317 -3.06 -11.95 -1.66
CA SER A 317 -3.19 -11.41 -3.03
C SER A 317 -4.54 -10.73 -3.30
N ALA A 318 -5.51 -10.91 -2.41
CA ALA A 318 -6.89 -10.46 -2.56
C ALA A 318 -7.14 -9.15 -1.78
N ASP A 319 -8.27 -8.50 -2.05
CA ASP A 319 -8.67 -7.28 -1.33
C ASP A 319 -9.41 -7.63 0.00
N GLU A 320 -9.70 -8.91 0.22
CA GLU A 320 -10.36 -9.47 1.40
C GLU A 320 -9.38 -9.81 2.54
N THR A 321 -9.86 -9.71 3.79
CA THR A 321 -9.15 -10.11 5.01
C THR A 321 -9.98 -11.12 5.82
N MET A 322 -9.35 -11.71 6.83
CA MET A 322 -10.00 -12.60 7.80
C MET A 322 -9.97 -11.96 9.18
N GLU A 323 -11.13 -11.93 9.85
CA GLU A 323 -11.24 -11.40 11.21
C GLU A 323 -12.21 -12.22 12.05
N THR A 324 -12.03 -12.14 13.36
CA THR A 324 -12.92 -12.78 14.34
C THR A 324 -13.81 -11.72 14.98
N VAL A 325 -15.12 -11.85 14.82
CA VAL A 325 -16.11 -10.89 15.35
C VAL A 325 -16.94 -11.56 16.44
N PRO A 326 -16.85 -11.12 17.71
CA PRO A 326 -17.75 -11.59 18.77
C PRO A 326 -19.13 -10.94 18.64
N VAL A 327 -20.19 -11.73 18.83
CA VAL A 327 -21.58 -11.27 18.87
C VAL A 327 -21.96 -10.96 20.31
N GLU A 328 -22.08 -9.68 20.65
CA GLU A 328 -22.43 -9.25 21.99
C GLU A 328 -23.91 -9.46 22.32
N THR A 329 -24.21 -9.50 23.62
CA THR A 329 -25.59 -9.55 24.11
C THR A 329 -26.29 -8.22 23.81
N GLY A 330 -27.45 -8.27 23.15
CA GLY A 330 -28.19 -7.06 22.75
C GLY A 330 -27.70 -6.42 21.45
N SER A 331 -26.87 -7.11 20.68
CA SER A 331 -26.50 -6.71 19.32
C SER A 331 -27.63 -6.96 18.32
N GLU A 332 -27.62 -6.21 17.22
CA GLU A 332 -28.63 -6.33 16.14
C GLU A 332 -28.54 -7.65 15.38
N LEU A 333 -27.42 -8.36 15.53
CA LEU A 333 -27.19 -9.67 14.92
C LEU A 333 -27.87 -10.82 15.66
N VAL A 334 -28.28 -10.66 16.93
CA VAL A 334 -28.92 -11.76 17.67
C VAL A 334 -30.28 -12.10 17.04
N GLY A 335 -30.45 -13.36 16.63
CA GLY A 335 -31.64 -13.85 15.96
C GLY A 335 -31.66 -13.65 14.44
N GLU A 336 -30.68 -12.93 13.88
CA GLU A 336 -30.48 -12.88 12.43
C GLU A 336 -29.80 -14.16 11.93
N THR A 337 -29.97 -14.45 10.63
CA THR A 337 -29.34 -15.62 10.01
C THR A 337 -27.99 -15.28 9.38
N LEU A 338 -27.08 -16.24 9.27
CA LEU A 338 -25.80 -16.05 8.57
C LEU A 338 -25.97 -15.59 7.11
N ARG A 339 -27.10 -15.89 6.46
CA ARG A 339 -27.43 -15.42 5.11
C ARG A 339 -27.56 -13.90 5.02
N SER A 340 -27.92 -13.23 6.11
CA SER A 340 -28.09 -11.77 6.13
C SER A 340 -26.76 -11.02 6.04
N LEU A 341 -25.65 -11.68 6.37
CA LEU A 341 -24.31 -11.11 6.35
C LEU A 341 -23.78 -11.10 4.91
N ASP A 342 -23.32 -9.94 4.46
CA ASP A 342 -22.64 -9.78 3.17
C ASP A 342 -21.16 -10.22 3.23
N ALA A 343 -20.88 -11.31 3.97
CA ALA A 343 -19.55 -11.85 4.21
C ALA A 343 -19.55 -13.38 4.16
N THR A 344 -18.38 -13.97 3.90
CA THR A 344 -18.22 -15.43 3.99
C THR A 344 -17.93 -15.82 5.43
N VAL A 345 -18.85 -16.55 6.07
CA VAL A 345 -18.65 -17.10 7.41
C VAL A 345 -18.04 -18.49 7.29
N VAL A 346 -16.77 -18.63 7.68
CA VAL A 346 -16.01 -19.88 7.55
C VAL A 346 -16.25 -20.79 8.75
N ALA A 347 -16.44 -20.20 9.93
CA ALA A 347 -16.76 -20.93 11.14
C ALA A 347 -17.53 -20.07 12.13
N VAL A 348 -18.25 -20.72 13.05
CA VAL A 348 -18.85 -20.09 14.22
C VAL A 348 -18.46 -20.89 15.45
N ARG A 349 -17.94 -20.22 16.48
CA ARG A 349 -17.72 -20.80 17.81
C ARG A 349 -18.85 -20.36 18.73
N PRO A 350 -19.77 -21.27 19.13
CA PRO A 350 -20.78 -20.95 20.12
C PRO A 350 -20.15 -20.70 21.50
N SER A 351 -20.82 -19.90 22.33
CA SER A 351 -20.34 -19.50 23.67
C SER A 351 -19.98 -20.66 24.61
N GLY A 352 -20.55 -21.85 24.41
CA GLY A 352 -20.26 -23.05 25.19
C GLY A 352 -20.08 -24.32 24.36
N GLY A 353 -19.73 -24.19 23.07
CA GLY A 353 -19.69 -25.30 22.11
C GLY A 353 -18.37 -25.44 21.35
N ALA A 354 -18.23 -26.57 20.65
CA ALA A 354 -17.16 -26.76 19.68
C ALA A 354 -17.38 -25.85 18.46
N VAL A 355 -16.29 -25.51 17.77
CA VAL A 355 -16.33 -24.71 16.55
C VAL A 355 -17.10 -25.46 15.47
N GLU A 356 -18.16 -24.85 14.94
CA GLU A 356 -18.87 -25.33 13.76
C GLU A 356 -18.19 -24.78 12.50
N THR A 357 -17.56 -25.67 11.73
CA THR A 357 -16.91 -25.32 10.46
C THR A 357 -17.91 -25.36 9.30
N ILE A 358 -17.89 -24.35 8.43
CA ILE A 358 -18.77 -24.20 7.28
C ILE A 358 -20.26 -24.32 7.69
N PRO A 359 -20.73 -23.42 8.58
CA PRO A 359 -22.09 -23.46 9.09
C PRO A 359 -23.13 -23.24 7.99
N SER A 360 -24.34 -23.76 8.18
CA SER A 360 -25.46 -23.50 7.26
C SER A 360 -25.78 -22.00 7.20
N ARG A 361 -26.02 -21.46 6.00
CA ARG A 361 -26.47 -20.06 5.83
C ARG A 361 -27.81 -19.75 6.53
N SER A 362 -28.59 -20.77 6.87
CA SER A 362 -29.85 -20.61 7.62
C SER A 362 -29.66 -20.62 9.14
N ARG A 363 -28.43 -20.81 9.65
CA ARG A 363 -28.13 -20.78 11.08
C ARG A 363 -28.42 -19.39 11.63
N GLU A 364 -29.15 -19.34 12.74
CA GLU A 364 -29.39 -18.13 13.52
C GLU A 364 -28.19 -17.83 14.43
N LEU A 365 -27.88 -16.54 14.58
CA LEU A 365 -26.81 -16.02 15.41
C LEU A 365 -27.28 -15.87 16.86
N ALA A 366 -26.49 -16.36 17.80
CA ALA A 366 -26.76 -16.25 19.23
C ALA A 366 -25.78 -15.28 19.92
N ALA A 367 -26.21 -14.69 21.04
CA ALA A 367 -25.32 -13.91 21.88
C ALA A 367 -24.16 -14.79 22.41
N GLY A 368 -22.94 -14.26 22.31
CA GLY A 368 -21.70 -14.97 22.64
C GLY A 368 -21.17 -15.88 21.53
N ASP A 369 -21.82 -15.95 20.36
CA ASP A 369 -21.21 -16.56 19.18
C ASP A 369 -19.99 -15.75 18.75
N ILE A 370 -18.98 -16.44 18.23
CA ILE A 370 -17.78 -15.83 17.67
C ILE A 370 -17.67 -16.25 16.22
N LEU A 371 -17.73 -15.27 15.33
CA LEU A 371 -17.78 -15.45 13.88
C LEU A 371 -16.37 -15.35 13.30
N PHE A 372 -15.99 -16.33 12.48
CA PHE A 372 -14.78 -16.27 11.68
C PHE A 372 -15.16 -15.85 10.27
N LEU A 373 -14.92 -14.58 9.93
CA LEU A 373 -15.39 -13.94 8.70
C LEU A 373 -14.25 -13.75 7.71
N VAL A 374 -14.56 -13.93 6.43
CA VAL A 374 -13.70 -13.54 5.30
C VAL A 374 -14.48 -12.60 4.41
N ALA A 375 -14.05 -11.34 4.36
CA ALA A 375 -14.64 -10.28 3.56
C ALA A 375 -13.67 -9.09 3.47
N ARG A 376 -14.04 -8.06 2.71
CA ARG A 376 -13.27 -6.81 2.70
C ARG A 376 -13.34 -6.09 4.05
N PRO A 377 -12.30 -5.34 4.46
CA PRO A 377 -12.26 -4.64 5.74
C PRO A 377 -13.51 -3.78 6.02
N GLU A 378 -14.02 -3.08 5.00
CA GLU A 378 -15.21 -2.23 5.12
C GLU A 378 -16.48 -3.03 5.50
N THR A 379 -16.58 -4.26 5.02
CA THR A 379 -17.71 -5.15 5.31
C THR A 379 -17.60 -5.75 6.70
N ILE A 380 -16.40 -6.21 7.08
CA ILE A 380 -16.17 -6.76 8.43
C ILE A 380 -16.44 -5.69 9.48
N ARG A 381 -15.95 -4.47 9.30
CA ARG A 381 -16.22 -3.33 10.19
C ARG A 381 -17.71 -3.00 10.32
N ARG A 382 -18.49 -3.11 9.23
CA ARG A 382 -19.94 -2.92 9.27
C ARG A 382 -20.63 -4.01 10.10
N ILE A 383 -20.22 -5.27 9.92
CA ILE A 383 -20.73 -6.41 10.69
C ILE A 383 -20.32 -6.31 12.17
N ALA A 384 -19.08 -5.89 12.46
CA ALA A 384 -18.60 -5.70 13.82
C ALA A 384 -19.41 -4.62 14.56
N ARG A 385 -19.77 -3.51 13.89
CA ARG A 385 -20.65 -2.47 14.46
C ARG A 385 -22.04 -2.98 14.81
N THR A 386 -22.63 -3.87 13.98
CA THR A 386 -23.94 -4.46 14.30
C THR A 386 -23.83 -5.61 15.30
N ALA A 387 -22.64 -6.20 15.46
CA ALA A 387 -22.33 -7.25 16.43
C ALA A 387 -22.11 -6.72 17.86
N THR A 388 -21.87 -5.42 18.04
CA THR A 388 -21.82 -4.76 19.35
C THR A 388 -23.21 -4.41 19.88
N ALA A 389 -23.37 -4.31 21.20
CA ALA A 389 -24.64 -3.96 21.83
C ALA A 389 -25.14 -2.58 21.38
N SER A 390 -26.42 -2.48 20.99
CA SER A 390 -27.04 -1.18 20.68
C SER A 390 -27.27 -0.40 21.98
N GLU A 391 -26.59 0.74 22.16
CA GLU A 391 -26.72 1.62 23.35
C GLU A 391 -28.13 2.23 23.55
N GLY A 392 -29.15 1.80 22.79
CA GLY A 392 -30.47 2.43 22.73
C GLY A 392 -31.64 1.73 23.42
N LYS A 393 -31.48 0.56 24.08
CA LYS A 393 -32.65 -0.22 24.54
C LYS A 393 -32.59 -0.80 25.96
N SER A 394 -31.78 -0.21 26.84
CA SER A 394 -31.68 -0.63 28.26
C SER A 394 -32.13 0.42 29.27
N ALA A 395 -32.57 1.61 28.84
CA ALA A 395 -32.97 2.71 29.74
C ALA A 395 -34.48 2.88 29.94
N GLU A 396 -35.34 2.03 29.37
CA GLU A 396 -36.80 2.18 29.45
C GLU A 396 -37.50 0.93 30.00
N MET A 397 -36.93 0.30 31.02
CA MET A 397 -37.65 -0.71 31.81
C MET A 397 -37.15 -0.79 33.26
N ASP A 398 -37.13 0.35 33.98
CA ASP A 398 -37.09 0.33 35.44
C ASP A 398 -37.72 1.59 36.09
N ASP A 399 -38.93 1.96 35.66
CA ASP A 399 -39.77 2.92 36.43
C ASP A 399 -41.27 2.60 36.33
N ARG A 400 -41.62 1.34 36.61
CA ARG A 400 -42.97 0.99 37.09
C ARG A 400 -42.86 -0.06 38.20
N GLY A 401 -42.18 0.32 39.27
CA GLY A 401 -42.27 -0.34 40.57
C GLY A 401 -43.60 0.02 41.24
N GLU A 402 -44.54 -0.89 41.12
CA GLU A 402 -45.86 -0.91 41.74
C GLU A 402 -45.76 -0.76 43.27
N VAL A 403 -46.28 0.35 43.81
CA VAL A 403 -46.47 0.54 45.26
C VAL A 403 -47.70 -0.26 45.68
N ALA A 404 -47.51 -1.55 45.94
CA ALA A 404 -48.44 -2.35 46.71
C ALA A 404 -48.13 -2.16 48.20
N GLY A 405 -48.92 -1.31 48.86
CA GLY A 405 -48.97 -1.25 50.31
C GLY A 405 -49.61 -2.53 50.85
N THR A 406 -48.90 -3.21 51.74
CA THR A 406 -49.49 -4.20 52.65
C THR A 406 -49.05 -3.91 54.07
N ASP A 407 -50.07 -3.76 54.92
CA ASP A 407 -50.07 -3.66 56.36
C ASP A 407 -49.04 -4.60 57.02
N LEU A 408 -48.26 -4.03 57.93
CA LEU A 408 -47.69 -4.75 59.05
C LEU A 408 -48.20 -4.08 60.33
N SER A 409 -49.17 -4.76 60.93
CA SER A 409 -49.46 -4.72 62.35
C SER A 409 -48.21 -5.15 63.12
N ASP A 410 -47.74 -4.31 64.04
CA ASP A 410 -46.88 -4.73 65.14
C ASP A 410 -47.40 -4.08 66.44
N ASP A 411 -47.37 -4.89 67.50
CA ASP A 411 -47.72 -4.61 68.89
C ASP A 411 -47.10 -3.30 69.43
N ASP A 412 -47.95 -2.40 69.95
CA ASP A 412 -48.04 -1.97 71.37
C ASP A 412 -49.09 -0.84 71.55
#